data_AF-A0A6G6J6V7-F1
#
_entry.id   AF-A0A6G6J6V7-F1
#
_cell.length_a   1.000
_cell.length_b   1.000
_cell.length_c   1.000
_cell.angle_alpha   90.00
_cell.angle_beta   90.00
_cell.angle_gamma   90.00
#
_symmetry.space_group_name_H-M   'P 1'
#
loop_
_entity.id
_entity.type
_entity.pdbx_description
1 polymer ?
#
loop_
_entity_poly.entity_id
_entity_poly.type
_entity_poly.pdbx_seq_one_letter_code
_entity_poly.pdbx_strand_id
1 'polypeptide(L)'
;MDSPRSATFTRLASQRGITLVETLVTIAILAILLGIAVPSFDLLINRNRAQSGGKQLIGLLQYARAQAQISHQEISVTPQASGDWASMLVVSLRRGGDLAGSQAIELRRTQLDDSAKVRVQTSTSAARVVFDGNGIAKSGLDYPLVFTLVSGSYSSQVCLQRSGAAWVCE
;
A
#
# COMPACT_ATOMS: atom_id res chain seq x y z
N MET A 1 57.17 -62.54 -29.88
CA MET A 1 56.84 -62.15 -28.49
C MET A 1 55.84 -60.99 -28.56
N ASP A 2 54.55 -61.30 -28.59
CA ASP A 2 53.48 -60.31 -28.58
C ASP A 2 52.99 -60.07 -27.14
N SER A 3 52.95 -58.80 -26.75
CA SER A 3 52.46 -58.33 -25.46
C SER A 3 50.94 -58.15 -25.50
N PRO A 4 50.17 -58.60 -24.49
CA PRO A 4 48.73 -58.35 -24.45
C PRO A 4 48.45 -56.89 -24.07
N ARG A 5 47.64 -56.20 -24.89
CA ARG A 5 47.13 -54.86 -24.61
C ARG A 5 46.07 -54.91 -23.51
N SER A 6 46.33 -54.24 -22.39
CA SER A 6 45.35 -54.03 -21.32
C SER A 6 44.22 -53.12 -21.81
N ALA A 7 43.01 -53.65 -21.89
CA ALA A 7 41.81 -52.88 -22.18
C ALA A 7 41.31 -52.18 -20.90
N THR A 8 41.44 -50.86 -20.84
CA THR A 8 40.90 -50.03 -19.75
C THR A 8 39.40 -49.83 -19.97
N PHE A 9 38.56 -50.53 -19.20
CA PHE A 9 37.12 -50.30 -19.19
C PHE A 9 36.79 -48.97 -18.49
N THR A 10 36.38 -47.97 -19.27
CA THR A 10 35.75 -46.75 -18.76
C THR A 10 34.36 -47.12 -18.23
N ARG A 11 34.14 -46.99 -16.91
CA ARG A 11 32.79 -47.16 -16.33
C ARG A 11 31.89 -46.04 -16.85
N LEU A 12 30.84 -46.42 -17.60
CA LEU A 12 29.71 -45.54 -17.87
C LEU A 12 29.06 -45.15 -16.53
N ALA A 13 28.96 -43.85 -16.26
CA ALA A 13 28.28 -43.37 -15.07
C ALA A 13 26.81 -43.81 -15.12
N SER A 14 26.38 -44.56 -14.11
CA SER A 14 24.98 -45.01 -13.97
C SER A 14 24.09 -43.79 -13.80
N GLN A 15 23.16 -43.58 -14.74
CA GLN A 15 22.07 -42.61 -14.58
C GLN A 15 21.17 -43.10 -13.43
N ARG A 16 21.18 -42.36 -12.32
CA ARG A 16 20.23 -42.55 -11.23
C ARG A 16 18.93 -41.82 -11.59
N GLY A 17 17.87 -42.58 -11.85
CA GLY A 17 16.51 -42.06 -12.01
C GLY A 17 15.73 -42.10 -10.68
N ILE A 18 14.78 -41.20 -10.53
CA ILE A 18 13.76 -41.22 -9.46
C ILE A 18 12.67 -42.23 -9.80
N THR A 19 12.16 -42.92 -8.79
CA THR A 19 11.08 -43.91 -9.01
C THR A 19 9.72 -43.21 -9.17
N LEU A 20 8.77 -43.87 -9.82
CA LEU A 20 7.40 -43.35 -9.93
C LEU A 20 6.74 -43.14 -8.57
N VAL A 21 7.03 -44.02 -7.60
CA VAL A 21 6.51 -43.88 -6.24
C VAL A 21 7.13 -42.68 -5.52
N GLU A 22 8.42 -42.41 -5.74
CA GLU A 22 9.12 -41.27 -5.15
C GLU A 22 8.58 -39.94 -5.67
N THR A 23 8.28 -39.84 -6.97
CA THR A 23 7.62 -38.64 -7.51
C THR A 23 6.21 -38.47 -6.96
N LEU A 24 5.44 -39.55 -6.81
CA LEU A 24 4.11 -39.49 -6.19
C LEU A 24 4.15 -39.03 -4.72
N VAL A 25 5.12 -39.53 -3.95
CA VAL A 25 5.28 -39.13 -2.55
C VAL A 25 5.76 -37.67 -2.44
N THR A 26 6.69 -37.23 -3.28
CA THR A 26 7.18 -35.83 -3.26
C THR A 26 6.08 -34.84 -3.64
N ILE A 27 5.28 -35.10 -4.68
CA ILE A 27 4.14 -34.23 -5.01
C ILE A 27 3.05 -34.26 -3.93
N ALA A 28 2.83 -35.40 -3.26
CA ALA A 28 1.87 -35.49 -2.16
C ALA A 28 2.31 -34.61 -0.97
N ILE A 29 3.58 -34.68 -0.58
CA ILE A 29 4.13 -33.82 0.48
C ILE A 29 4.08 -32.35 0.05
N LEU A 30 4.46 -32.03 -1.19
CA LEU A 30 4.41 -30.68 -1.72
C LEU A 30 2.99 -30.10 -1.69
N ALA A 31 1.98 -30.90 -2.05
CA ALA A 31 0.58 -30.48 -2.02
C ALA A 31 0.11 -30.12 -0.61
N ILE A 32 0.49 -30.91 0.40
CA ILE A 32 0.18 -30.64 1.81
C ILE A 32 0.83 -29.32 2.25
N LEU A 33 2.11 -29.12 1.92
CA LEU A 33 2.84 -27.90 2.26
C LEU A 33 2.20 -26.66 1.61
N LEU A 34 1.84 -26.74 0.33
CA LEU A 34 1.17 -25.64 -0.39
C LEU A 34 -0.20 -25.30 0.20
N GLY A 35 -0.96 -26.31 0.64
CA GLY A 35 -2.25 -26.11 1.27
C GLY A 35 -2.19 -25.23 2.53
N ILE A 36 -1.07 -25.26 3.27
CA ILE A 36 -0.86 -24.43 4.47
C ILE A 36 -0.19 -23.09 4.12
N ALA A 37 0.75 -23.11 3.17
CA ALA A 37 1.54 -21.93 2.82
C ALA A 37 0.71 -20.85 2.11
N VAL A 38 -0.10 -21.22 1.11
CA VAL A 38 -0.86 -20.27 0.28
C VAL A 38 -1.77 -19.33 1.09
N PRO A 39 -2.67 -19.81 1.98
CA PRO A 39 -3.55 -18.91 2.74
C PRO A 39 -2.77 -17.96 3.67
N SER A 40 -1.61 -18.38 4.16
CA SER A 40 -0.75 -17.54 5.01
C SER A 40 -0.13 -16.37 4.22
N PHE A 41 0.21 -16.59 2.94
CA PHE A 41 0.70 -15.51 2.06
C PHE A 41 -0.37 -14.47 1.77
N ASP A 42 -1.63 -14.86 1.59
CA ASP A 42 -2.73 -13.91 1.36
C ASP A 42 -2.92 -12.95 2.54
N LEU A 43 -2.84 -13.45 3.79
CA LEU A 43 -2.88 -12.61 4.99
C LEU A 43 -1.73 -11.60 5.03
N LEU A 44 -0.52 -12.05 4.70
CA LEU A 44 0.66 -11.18 4.67
C LEU A 44 0.54 -10.09 3.58
N ILE A 45 0.08 -10.45 2.38
CA ILE A 45 -0.14 -9.51 1.28
C ILE A 45 -1.20 -8.48 1.68
N ASN A 46 -2.32 -8.93 2.25
CA ASN A 46 -3.40 -8.04 2.67
C ASN A 46 -2.95 -7.05 3.75
N ARG A 47 -2.17 -7.52 4.73
CA ARG A 47 -1.54 -6.66 5.75
C ARG A 47 -0.61 -5.63 5.13
N ASN A 48 0.27 -6.05 4.22
CA ASN A 48 1.22 -5.15 3.55
C ASN A 48 0.49 -4.07 2.74
N ARG A 49 -0.59 -4.41 2.04
CA ARG A 49 -1.42 -3.44 1.29
C ARG A 49 -2.03 -2.37 2.19
N ALA A 50 -2.71 -2.77 3.27
CA ALA A 50 -3.34 -1.82 4.19
C ALA A 50 -2.30 -0.93 4.90
N GLN A 51 -1.17 -1.50 5.33
CA GLN A 51 -0.09 -0.73 5.96
C GLN A 51 0.60 0.22 4.96
N SER A 52 0.85 -0.24 3.74
CA SER A 52 1.44 0.59 2.68
C SER A 52 0.53 1.76 2.34
N GLY A 53 -0.77 1.52 2.12
CA GLY A 53 -1.74 2.58 1.88
C GLY A 53 -1.82 3.57 3.04
N GLY A 54 -1.74 3.09 4.28
CA GLY A 54 -1.71 3.97 5.46
C GLY A 54 -0.49 4.88 5.47
N LYS A 55 0.70 4.32 5.19
CA LYS A 55 1.95 5.10 5.10
C LYS A 55 1.94 6.10 3.96
N GLN A 56 1.40 5.71 2.79
CA GLN A 56 1.26 6.61 1.65
C GLN A 56 0.30 7.76 1.96
N LEU A 57 -0.80 7.48 2.67
CA LEU A 57 -1.74 8.51 3.12
C LEU A 57 -1.09 9.47 4.10
N ILE A 58 -0.37 8.96 5.11
CA ILE A 58 0.40 9.77 6.05
C ILE A 58 1.38 10.67 5.30
N GLY A 59 2.17 10.11 4.38
CA GLY A 59 3.12 10.86 3.58
C GLY A 59 2.46 11.93 2.71
N LEU A 60 1.28 11.65 2.14
CA LEU A 60 0.51 12.62 1.36
C LEU A 60 -0.02 13.76 2.22
N LEU A 61 -0.57 13.46 3.40
CA LEU A 61 -1.08 14.46 4.34
C LEU A 61 0.05 15.35 4.87
N GLN A 62 1.20 14.76 5.20
CA GLN A 62 2.40 15.50 5.61
C GLN A 62 2.93 16.38 4.48
N TYR A 63 2.95 15.87 3.23
CA TYR A 63 3.29 16.67 2.06
C TYR A 63 2.35 17.87 1.89
N ALA A 64 1.03 17.64 1.94
CA ALA A 64 0.04 18.70 1.81
C ALA A 64 0.17 19.77 2.90
N ARG A 65 0.38 19.35 4.16
CA ARG A 65 0.66 20.25 5.28
C ARG A 65 1.91 21.09 5.04
N ALA A 66 3.02 20.44 4.65
CA ALA A 66 4.28 21.14 4.40
C ALA A 66 4.13 22.16 3.26
N GLN A 67 3.42 21.81 2.18
CA GLN A 67 3.11 22.74 1.09
C GLN A 67 2.28 23.92 1.58
N ALA A 68 1.33 23.72 2.50
CA ALA A 68 0.52 24.81 3.05
C ALA A 68 1.38 25.80 3.84
N GLN A 69 2.30 25.27 4.66
CA GLN A 69 3.24 26.07 5.44
C GLN A 69 4.24 26.82 4.55
N ILE A 70 4.80 26.16 3.53
CA ILE A 70 5.78 26.77 2.61
C ILE A 70 5.13 27.87 1.75
N SER A 71 3.92 27.63 1.26
CA SER A 71 3.23 28.56 0.36
C SER A 71 2.40 29.64 1.09
N HIS A 72 2.27 29.52 2.42
CA HIS A 72 1.34 30.29 3.26
C HIS A 72 -0.08 30.37 2.66
N GLN A 73 -0.50 29.31 1.97
CA GLN A 73 -1.77 29.21 1.27
C GLN A 73 -2.51 27.93 1.67
N GLU A 74 -3.81 27.92 1.42
CA GLU A 74 -4.62 26.74 1.71
C GLU A 74 -4.32 25.63 0.71
N ILE A 75 -3.91 24.48 1.25
CA ILE A 75 -3.72 23.26 0.48
C ILE A 75 -4.81 22.28 0.86
N SER A 76 -5.35 21.59 -0.14
CA SER A 76 -6.37 20.58 0.08
C SER A 76 -6.00 19.25 -0.54
N VAL A 77 -6.32 18.19 0.20
CA VAL A 77 -6.30 16.81 -0.28
C VAL A 77 -7.73 16.39 -0.53
N THR A 78 -8.06 16.13 -1.79
CA THR A 78 -9.41 15.75 -2.20
C THR A 78 -9.33 14.42 -2.95
N PRO A 79 -10.10 13.40 -2.58
CA PRO A 79 -10.27 12.22 -3.42
C PRO A 79 -10.99 12.60 -4.72
N GLN A 80 -10.59 11.96 -5.82
CA GLN A 80 -11.18 12.18 -7.14
C GLN A 80 -12.66 11.77 -7.16
N ALA A 81 -12.99 10.66 -6.51
CA ALA A 81 -14.36 10.28 -6.21
C ALA A 81 -14.72 10.78 -4.79
N SER A 82 -15.73 11.63 -4.68
CA SER A 82 -16.12 12.27 -3.42
C SER A 82 -16.30 11.26 -2.29
N GLY A 83 -15.55 11.44 -1.20
CA GLY A 83 -15.57 10.57 -0.02
C GLY A 83 -14.85 9.23 -0.18
N ASP A 84 -14.41 8.86 -1.39
CA ASP A 84 -13.64 7.64 -1.64
C ASP A 84 -12.15 7.92 -1.55
N TRP A 85 -11.61 7.79 -0.34
CA TRP A 85 -10.19 7.99 -0.06
C TRP A 85 -9.29 6.85 -0.57
N ALA A 86 -9.86 5.77 -1.13
CA ALA A 86 -9.10 4.76 -1.87
C ALA A 86 -8.91 5.14 -3.35
N SER A 87 -9.74 6.06 -3.87
CA SER A 87 -9.59 6.60 -5.23
C SER A 87 -8.33 7.48 -5.35
N MET A 88 -8.06 7.96 -6.57
CA MET A 88 -6.96 8.87 -6.81
C MET A 88 -7.08 10.11 -5.92
N LEU A 89 -6.04 10.43 -5.17
CA LEU A 89 -6.00 11.60 -4.30
C LEU A 89 -5.29 12.75 -5.01
N VAL A 90 -5.89 13.92 -4.97
CA VAL A 90 -5.37 15.14 -5.60
C VAL A 90 -5.05 16.16 -4.51
N VAL A 91 -3.80 16.60 -4.48
CA VAL A 91 -3.34 17.72 -3.67
C VAL A 91 -3.40 18.98 -4.53
N SER A 92 -4.17 19.96 -4.10
CA SER A 92 -4.32 21.23 -4.81
C SER A 92 -4.13 22.42 -3.90
N LEU A 93 -3.49 23.46 -4.43
CA LEU A 93 -3.38 24.77 -3.81
C LEU A 93 -4.57 25.62 -4.25
N ARG A 94 -5.23 26.26 -3.29
CA ARG A 94 -6.28 27.25 -3.57
C ARG A 94 -5.64 28.62 -3.72
N ARG A 95 -5.55 29.11 -4.96
CA ARG A 95 -5.07 30.46 -5.28
C ARG A 95 -6.26 31.38 -5.53
N GLY A 96 -6.32 32.51 -4.83
CA GLY A 96 -7.39 33.51 -4.96
C GLY A 96 -8.25 33.59 -3.70
N GLY A 97 -8.62 34.81 -3.30
CA GLY A 97 -9.50 35.07 -2.16
C GLY A 97 -10.97 34.74 -2.46
N ASP A 98 -11.87 35.09 -1.54
CA ASP A 98 -13.31 34.75 -1.61
C ASP A 98 -14.09 35.39 -2.79
N LEU A 99 -13.43 36.23 -3.58
CA LEU A 99 -13.99 36.88 -4.77
C LEU A 99 -13.70 36.04 -6.02
N ALA A 100 -14.64 35.16 -6.39
CA ALA A 100 -14.93 34.57 -7.72
C ALA A 100 -13.79 34.06 -8.66
N GLY A 101 -12.53 34.15 -8.27
CA GLY A 101 -11.34 33.78 -9.05
C GLY A 101 -10.50 32.69 -8.40
N SER A 102 -11.08 31.95 -7.45
CA SER A 102 -10.41 30.81 -6.80
C SER A 102 -10.09 29.74 -7.83
N GLN A 103 -8.82 29.59 -8.17
CA GLN A 103 -8.32 28.49 -9.00
C GLN A 103 -7.66 27.43 -8.12
N ALA A 104 -8.02 26.17 -8.35
CA ALA A 104 -7.34 25.02 -7.76
C ALA A 104 -6.17 24.62 -8.67
N ILE A 105 -4.95 24.88 -8.22
CA ILE A 105 -3.74 24.45 -8.92
C ILE A 105 -3.36 23.07 -8.39
N GLU A 106 -3.38 22.05 -9.24
CA GLU A 106 -2.94 20.71 -8.88
C GLU A 106 -1.42 20.70 -8.63
N LEU A 107 -1.02 20.22 -7.46
CA LEU A 107 0.39 20.08 -7.07
C LEU A 107 0.86 18.64 -7.20
N ARG A 108 0.01 17.69 -6.81
CA ARG A 108 0.38 16.27 -6.74
C ARG A 108 -0.85 15.39 -6.87
N ARG A 109 -0.64 14.23 -7.49
CA ARG A 109 -1.60 13.15 -7.63
C ARG A 109 -1.01 11.88 -7.01
N THR A 110 -1.77 11.12 -6.22
CA THR A 110 -1.28 9.89 -5.57
C THR A 110 -2.41 8.89 -5.36
N GLN A 111 -2.13 7.60 -5.59
CA GLN A 111 -3.02 6.47 -5.31
C GLN A 111 -2.43 5.66 -4.14
N LEU A 112 -3.27 5.23 -3.18
CA LEU A 112 -2.83 4.58 -1.93
C LEU A 112 -2.48 3.07 -2.08
N ASP A 113 -2.91 2.45 -3.17
CA ASP A 113 -2.63 1.07 -3.53
C ASP A 113 -2.93 0.89 -5.02
N ASP A 114 -1.94 0.43 -5.80
CA ASP A 114 -2.13 0.16 -7.23
C ASP A 114 -3.03 -1.06 -7.47
N SER A 115 -3.29 -1.88 -6.45
CA SER A 115 -4.09 -3.10 -6.56
C SER A 115 -5.61 -2.88 -6.53
N ALA A 116 -6.09 -1.67 -6.20
CA ALA A 116 -7.51 -1.36 -5.96
C ALA A 116 -8.20 -2.30 -4.94
N LYS A 117 -7.44 -2.96 -4.06
CA LYS A 117 -7.96 -3.90 -3.05
C LYS A 117 -8.10 -3.27 -1.67
N VAL A 118 -7.47 -2.12 -1.44
CA VAL A 118 -7.63 -1.35 -0.21
C VAL A 118 -8.91 -0.52 -0.29
N ARG A 119 -9.76 -0.65 0.74
CA ARG A 119 -10.91 0.25 0.97
C ARG A 119 -10.55 1.22 2.09
N VAL A 120 -10.96 2.47 1.98
CA VAL A 120 -10.71 3.48 3.03
C VAL A 120 -12.05 3.99 3.56
N GLN A 121 -12.26 3.84 4.86
CA GLN A 121 -13.41 4.40 5.58
C GLN A 121 -12.94 5.56 6.44
N THR A 122 -13.72 6.62 6.53
CA THR A 122 -13.42 7.80 7.35
C THR A 122 -14.39 7.89 8.54
N SER A 123 -13.92 8.37 9.70
CA SER A 123 -14.76 8.55 10.89
C SER A 123 -15.88 9.58 10.72
N THR A 124 -15.75 10.45 9.73
CA THR A 124 -16.73 11.46 9.34
C THR A 124 -16.86 11.48 7.82
N SER A 125 -17.89 12.10 7.25
CA SER A 125 -18.04 12.28 5.80
C SER A 125 -17.11 13.36 5.25
N ALA A 126 -15.81 13.24 5.51
CA ALA A 126 -14.79 14.18 5.06
C ALA A 126 -14.59 14.07 3.54
N ALA A 127 -15.26 14.93 2.77
CA ALA A 127 -15.09 14.99 1.32
C ALA A 127 -13.71 15.52 0.88
N ARG A 128 -13.01 16.23 1.78
CA ARG A 128 -11.64 16.73 1.59
C ARG A 128 -11.02 17.08 2.94
N VAL A 129 -9.69 17.06 3.00
CA VAL A 129 -8.91 17.62 4.12
C VAL A 129 -8.24 18.90 3.63
N VAL A 130 -8.38 19.99 4.40
CA VAL A 130 -7.77 21.29 4.07
C VAL A 130 -6.82 21.70 5.18
N PHE A 131 -5.61 22.08 4.80
CA PHE A 131 -4.60 22.67 5.67
C PHE A 131 -4.48 24.15 5.39
N ASP A 132 -4.42 24.96 6.44
CA ASP A 132 -4.14 26.40 6.34
C ASP A 132 -2.63 26.68 6.25
N GLY A 133 -2.26 27.95 6.06
CA GLY A 133 -0.87 28.40 5.96
C GLY A 133 -0.02 28.17 7.23
N ASN A 134 -0.62 27.78 8.35
CA ASN A 134 0.06 27.41 9.59
C ASN A 134 0.20 25.87 9.73
N GLY A 135 -0.40 25.12 8.81
CA GLY A 135 -0.41 23.65 8.80
C GLY A 135 -1.48 23.04 9.71
N ILE A 136 -2.45 23.83 10.17
CA ILE A 136 -3.60 23.36 10.94
C ILE A 136 -4.66 22.83 9.97
N ALA A 137 -5.28 21.71 10.30
CA ALA A 137 -6.39 21.18 9.54
C ALA A 137 -7.67 21.97 9.87
N LYS A 138 -8.33 22.53 8.84
CA LYS A 138 -9.45 23.48 8.99
C LYS A 138 -10.62 22.89 9.80
N SER A 139 -11.28 23.76 10.58
CA SER A 139 -12.46 23.41 11.37
C SER A 139 -13.69 23.18 10.48
N GLY A 140 -14.12 21.93 10.40
CA GLY A 140 -15.35 21.49 9.72
C GLY A 140 -15.56 19.97 9.78
N LEU A 141 -14.71 19.26 10.53
CA LEU A 141 -14.71 17.82 10.75
C LEU A 141 -14.47 17.58 12.24
N ASP A 142 -14.98 16.46 12.75
CA ASP A 142 -14.62 16.00 14.09
C ASP A 142 -13.19 15.44 14.09
N TYR A 143 -12.38 15.90 15.04
CA TYR A 143 -10.99 15.48 15.21
C TYR A 143 -10.86 14.61 16.46
N PRO A 144 -10.02 13.54 16.44
CA PRO A 144 -9.17 13.13 15.32
C PRO A 144 -9.97 12.52 14.16
N LEU A 145 -9.58 12.87 12.93
CA LEU A 145 -10.12 12.23 11.74
C LEU A 145 -9.41 10.89 11.58
N VAL A 146 -10.18 9.79 11.60
CA VAL A 146 -9.64 8.44 11.51
C VAL A 146 -9.92 7.88 10.13
N PHE A 147 -8.87 7.45 9.45
CA PHE A 147 -8.93 6.71 8.19
C PHE A 147 -8.67 5.23 8.48
N THR A 148 -9.69 4.40 8.30
CA THR A 148 -9.57 2.94 8.43
C THR A 148 -9.34 2.34 7.05
N LEU A 149 -8.13 1.85 6.81
CA LEU A 149 -7.75 1.14 5.60
C LEU A 149 -7.98 -0.36 5.79
N VAL A 150 -8.80 -0.96 4.94
CA VAL A 150 -9.19 -2.36 5.03
C VAL A 150 -8.74 -3.09 3.77
N SER A 151 -8.09 -4.24 3.95
CA SER A 151 -7.69 -5.15 2.87
C SER A 151 -7.93 -6.59 3.34
N GLY A 152 -8.85 -7.30 2.68
CA GLY A 152 -9.32 -8.60 3.18
C GLY A 152 -9.88 -8.47 4.60
N SER A 153 -9.36 -9.27 5.54
CA SER A 153 -9.71 -9.24 6.96
C SER A 153 -8.82 -8.30 7.80
N TYR A 154 -7.77 -7.72 7.22
CA TYR A 154 -6.84 -6.86 7.96
C TYR A 154 -7.25 -5.39 7.85
N SER A 155 -7.17 -4.66 8.96
CA SER A 155 -7.40 -3.22 9.02
C SER A 155 -6.21 -2.48 9.64
N SER A 156 -5.88 -1.31 9.09
CA SER A 156 -4.93 -0.34 9.65
C SER A 156 -5.61 1.00 9.80
N GLN A 157 -5.35 1.73 10.87
CA GLN A 157 -5.94 3.05 11.10
C GLN A 157 -4.89 4.14 11.03
N VAL A 158 -5.23 5.26 10.40
CA VAL A 158 -4.43 6.49 10.34
C VAL A 158 -5.23 7.60 10.98
N CYS A 159 -4.63 8.29 11.95
CA CYS A 159 -5.23 9.37 12.71
C CYS A 159 -4.64 10.69 12.24
N LEU A 160 -5.52 11.67 11.95
CA LEU A 160 -5.15 13.05 11.68
C LEU A 160 -5.72 13.93 12.80
N GLN A 161 -4.86 14.65 13.50
CA GLN A 161 -5.28 15.66 14.46
C GLN A 161 -5.58 17.00 13.80
N ARG A 162 -6.34 17.84 14.52
CA ARG A 162 -6.61 19.24 14.14
C ARG A 162 -5.31 20.04 13.96
N SER A 163 -4.27 19.74 14.75
CA SER A 163 -2.94 20.32 14.61
C SER A 163 -2.28 20.03 13.26
N GLY A 164 -2.87 19.16 12.44
CA GLY A 164 -2.42 18.70 11.14
C GLY A 164 -1.43 17.53 11.20
N ALA A 165 -1.16 16.99 12.38
CA ALA A 165 -0.26 15.85 12.54
C ALA A 165 -0.99 14.55 12.15
N ALA A 166 -0.33 13.71 11.34
CA ALA A 166 -0.87 12.44 10.84
C ALA A 166 0.05 11.28 11.22
N TRP A 167 -0.51 10.21 11.80
CA TRP A 167 0.22 9.01 12.24
C TRP A 167 -0.68 7.78 12.23
N VAL A 168 -0.10 6.59 12.47
CA VAL A 168 -0.86 5.35 12.62
C VAL A 168 -1.56 5.35 13.98
N CYS A 169 -2.88 5.18 14.02
CA CYS A 169 -3.59 5.10 15.30
C CYS A 169 -3.12 3.86 16.09
N GLU A 170 -3.05 4.00 17.41
CA GLU A 170 -2.73 2.92 18.34
C GLU A 170 -3.99 2.20 18.83
#